data_AF-X1BJP5-F1
#
_entry.id   AF-X1BJP5-F1
#
_cell.length_a   1.000
_cell.length_b   1.000
_cell.length_c   1.000
_cell.angle_alpha   90.00
_cell.angle_beta   90.00
_cell.angle_gamma   90.00
#
_symmetry.space_group_name_H-M   'P 1'
#
loop_
_entity.id
_entity.type
_entity.pdbx_description
1 polymer ?
#
loop_
_entity_poly.entity_id
_entity_poly.type
_entity_poly.pdbx_seq_one_letter_code
_entity_poly.pdbx_strand_id
1 'polypeptide(L)'
;MATIQEMEAELLELNQVQFIKPTALELHQRKHALVSRVQRQEDRRYRQRVQSRKDELNTLLSIQPKELTLLTRTPLSSSLTPTPIKRTL
;
A
#
# COMPACT_ATOMS: atom_id res chain seq x y z
N MET A 1 46.66 26.99 5.31
CA MET A 1 45.20 26.75 5.33
C MET A 1 44.97 25.82 6.49
N ALA A 2 44.37 26.30 7.58
CA ALA A 2 44.12 25.47 8.75
C ALA A 2 43.09 24.39 8.40
N THR A 3 43.34 23.16 8.84
CA THR A 3 42.42 22.04 8.66
C THR A 3 41.22 22.18 9.59
N ILE A 4 40.09 21.56 9.24
CA ILE A 4 38.85 21.61 10.04
C ILE A 4 39.11 21.17 11.50
N GLN A 5 39.99 20.18 11.69
CA GLN A 5 40.37 19.66 13.01
C GLN A 5 41.19 20.65 13.84
N GLU A 6 42.08 21.42 13.21
CA GLU A 6 42.86 22.47 13.88
C GLU A 6 41.97 23.63 14.33
N MET A 7 40.98 24.01 13.49
CA MET A 7 40.00 25.04 13.88
C MET A 7 39.09 24.58 15.02
N GLU A 8 38.69 23.31 15.04
CA GLU A 8 37.88 22.74 16.13
C GLU A 8 38.65 22.71 17.46
N ALA A 9 39.95 22.42 17.42
CA ALA A 9 40.82 22.45 18.59
C ALA A 9 41.04 23.87 19.12
N GLU A 10 41.31 24.85 18.25
CA GLU A 10 41.43 26.27 18.63
C GLU A 10 40.12 26.81 19.24
N LEU A 11 38.96 26.43 18.70
CA LEU A 11 37.65 26.83 19.22
C LEU A 11 37.31 26.20 20.58
N LEU A 12 37.83 25.00 20.86
CA LEU A 12 37.75 24.34 22.16
C LEU A 12 38.66 25.02 23.19
N GLU A 13 39.90 25.36 22.82
CA GLU A 13 40.85 26.08 23.70
C GLU A 13 40.35 27.48 24.08
N LEU A 14 39.62 28.15 23.19
CA LEU A 14 39.05 29.48 23.43
C LEU A 14 37.85 29.50 24.40
N ASN A 15 37.42 28.37 24.97
CA ASN A 15 36.27 28.25 25.91
C ASN A 15 34.94 28.83 25.38
N GLN A 16 34.85 29.27 24.12
CA GLN A 16 33.69 29.99 23.56
C GLN A 16 32.64 29.07 22.96
N VAL A 17 33.00 27.83 22.62
CA VAL A 17 32.05 26.88 22.01
C VAL A 17 31.67 25.81 23.03
N GLN A 18 30.69 26.14 23.88
CA GLN A 18 29.95 25.09 24.58
C GLN A 18 29.16 24.31 23.52
N PHE A 19 29.64 23.12 23.15
CA PHE A 19 28.83 22.15 22.42
C PHE A 19 27.65 21.78 23.32
N ILE A 20 26.52 22.49 23.17
CA ILE A 20 25.28 22.16 23.88
C ILE A 20 24.86 20.78 23.35
N LYS A 21 25.18 19.74 24.14
CA LYS A 21 24.67 18.40 23.87
C LYS A 21 23.14 18.51 23.90
N PRO A 22 22.44 18.11 22.83
CA PRO A 22 20.99 18.25 22.77
C PRO A 22 20.39 17.49 23.96
N THR A 23 19.46 18.14 24.63
CA THR A 23 18.77 17.51 25.76
C THR A 23 18.03 16.24 25.29
N ALA A 24 17.82 15.28 26.19
CA ALA A 24 17.10 14.04 25.84
C ALA A 24 15.71 14.33 25.23
N LEU A 25 15.08 15.44 25.65
CA LEU A 25 13.81 15.93 25.14
C LEU A 25 13.90 16.43 23.69
N GLU A 26 14.94 17.21 23.34
CA GLU A 26 15.19 17.65 21.96
C GLU A 26 15.49 16.49 21.02
N LEU A 27 16.28 15.50 21.47
CA LEU A 27 16.53 14.29 20.71
C LEU A 27 15.24 13.49 20.45
N HIS A 28 14.38 13.39 21.45
CA HIS A 28 13.09 12.72 21.34
C HIS A 28 12.15 13.44 20.36
N GLN A 29 12.06 14.77 20.43
CA GLN A 29 11.26 15.57 19.49
C GLN A 29 11.76 15.44 18.05
N ARG A 30 13.09 15.52 17.83
CA ARG A 30 13.70 15.31 16.51
C ARG A 30 13.45 13.89 15.98
N LYS A 31 13.55 12.87 16.85
CA LYS A 31 13.21 11.48 16.51
C LYS A 31 11.76 11.36 16.04
N HIS A 32 10.80 11.97 16.73
CA HIS A 32 9.39 11.94 16.32
C HIS A 32 9.13 12.59 14.95
N ALA A 33 9.79 13.71 14.67
CA ALA A 33 9.69 14.38 13.39
C ALA A 33 10.24 13.50 12.25
N LEU A 34 11.39 12.85 12.46
CA LEU A 34 11.99 11.92 11.51
C LEU A 34 11.13 10.68 11.29
N VAL A 35 10.65 10.06 12.36
CA VAL A 35 9.75 8.88 12.28
C VAL A 35 8.50 9.21 11.50
N SER A 36 7.87 10.36 11.77
CA SER A 36 6.67 10.79 11.04
C SER A 36 6.92 10.99 9.55
N ARG A 37 8.09 11.52 9.17
CA ARG A 37 8.50 11.69 7.77
C ARG A 37 8.69 10.35 7.07
N VAL A 38 9.42 9.43 7.71
CA VAL A 38 9.67 8.08 7.18
C VAL A 38 8.36 7.31 7.06
N GLN A 39 7.49 7.39 8.06
CA GLN A 39 6.18 6.72 8.03
C GLN A 39 5.35 7.17 6.83
N ARG A 40 5.22 8.48 6.59
CA ARG A 40 4.48 9.00 5.42
C ARG A 40 5.08 8.54 4.09
N GLN A 41 6.40 8.40 4.01
CA GLN A 41 7.09 7.92 2.82
C GLN A 41 6.78 6.43 2.58
N GLU A 42 6.86 5.61 3.62
CA GLU A 42 6.54 4.19 3.54
C GLU A 42 5.05 3.94 3.26
N ASP A 43 4.15 4.73 3.85
CA ASP A 43 2.71 4.66 3.56
C ASP A 43 2.41 4.92 2.08
N ARG A 44 3.08 5.92 1.47
CA ARG A 44 2.96 6.21 0.04
C ARG A 44 3.47 5.04 -0.82
N ARG A 45 4.64 4.50 -0.48
CA ARG A 45 5.23 3.33 -1.17
C ARG A 45 4.30 2.12 -1.08
N TYR A 46 3.73 1.87 0.09
CA TYR A 46 2.80 0.78 0.32
C TYR A 46 1.53 0.94 -0.52
N ARG A 47 0.91 2.13 -0.52
CA ARG A 47 -0.28 2.41 -1.34
C ARG A 47 -0.02 2.18 -2.83
N GLN A 48 1.14 2.64 -3.34
CA GLN A 48 1.53 2.43 -4.74
C GLN A 48 1.68 0.94 -5.08
N ARG A 49 2.34 0.16 -4.20
CA ARG A 49 2.48 -1.29 -4.39
C ARG A 49 1.13 -2.01 -4.38
N VAL A 50 0.25 -1.65 -3.45
CA VAL A 50 -1.10 -2.23 -3.37
C VAL A 50 -1.89 -1.90 -4.62
N GLN A 51 -1.83 -0.65 -5.10
CA GLN A 51 -2.52 -0.27 -6.33
C GLN A 51 -2.00 -1.04 -7.54
N SER A 52 -0.67 -1.13 -7.70
CA SER A 52 -0.05 -1.88 -8.79
C SER A 52 -0.49 -3.35 -8.80
N ARG A 53 -0.53 -3.99 -7.62
CA ARG A 53 -1.02 -5.38 -7.49
C ARG A 53 -2.50 -5.53 -7.78
N LYS A 54 -3.33 -4.53 -7.41
CA LYS A 54 -4.75 -4.53 -7.74
C LYS A 54 -4.95 -4.44 -9.26
N ASP A 55 -4.19 -3.57 -9.92
CA ASP A 55 -4.28 -3.39 -11.36
C ASP A 55 -3.82 -4.66 -12.08
N GLU A 56 -2.71 -5.27 -11.65
CA GLU A 56 -2.22 -6.55 -12.15
C GLU A 56 -3.27 -7.66 -11.98
N LEU A 57 -3.88 -7.79 -10.80
CA LEU A 57 -4.95 -8.75 -10.57
C LEU A 57 -6.16 -8.50 -11.47
N ASN A 58 -6.57 -7.25 -11.65
CA ASN A 58 -7.67 -6.90 -12.54
C ASN A 58 -7.37 -7.26 -14.00
N THR A 59 -6.13 -7.07 -14.45
CA THR A 59 -5.73 -7.50 -15.79
C THR A 59 -5.83 -9.02 -15.93
N LEU A 60 -5.33 -9.79 -14.95
CA LEU A 60 -5.41 -11.25 -14.96
C LEU A 60 -6.87 -11.75 -14.93
N LEU A 61 -7.73 -11.13 -14.13
CA LEU A 61 -9.15 -11.47 -14.07
C LEU A 61 -9.89 -11.09 -15.37
N SER A 62 -9.49 -10.00 -16.03
CA SER A 62 -10.08 -9.58 -17.30
C SER A 62 -9.72 -10.48 -18.48
N ILE A 63 -8.62 -11.24 -18.37
CA ILE A 63 -8.17 -12.23 -19.37
C ILE A 63 -8.97 -13.54 -19.25
N GLN A 64 -9.92 -13.67 -18.31
CA GLN A 64 -10.86 -14.80 -18.35
C GLN A 64 -11.58 -14.84 -19.71
N PRO A 65 -11.59 -16.00 -20.38
CA PRO A 65 -12.07 -16.10 -21.75
C PRO A 65 -13.54 -15.70 -21.80
N LYS A 66 -13.87 -14.76 -22.70
CA LYS A 66 -15.24 -14.34 -23.08
C LYS A 66 -16.08 -15.47 -23.70
N GLU A 67 -15.70 -16.74 -23.52
CA GLU A 67 -16.30 -17.91 -24.19
C GLU A 67 -17.44 -18.56 -23.41
N LEU A 68 -17.75 -18.13 -22.19
CA LEU A 68 -18.84 -18.74 -21.40
C LEU A 68 -20.26 -18.22 -21.75
N THR A 69 -20.39 -17.29 -22.70
CA THR A 69 -21.70 -16.67 -23.04
C THR A 69 -22.44 -17.29 -24.23
N LEU A 70 -21.93 -18.36 -24.87
CA LEU A 70 -22.56 -18.95 -26.06
C LEU A 70 -23.27 -20.31 -25.85
N LEU A 71 -23.34 -20.84 -24.62
CA LEU A 71 -23.92 -22.18 -24.37
C LEU A 71 -25.22 -22.22 -23.55
N THR A 72 -25.85 -21.08 -23.23
CA THR A 72 -27.06 -21.06 -22.37
C THR A 72 -28.23 -20.28 -22.95
N ARG A 73 -28.49 -20.39 -24.26
CA ARG A 73 -29.80 -19.97 -24.83
C ARG A 73 -30.23 -20.88 -25.98
N THR A 74 -30.45 -22.15 -25.72
CA THR A 74 -31.46 -22.93 -26.44
C THR A 74 -32.72 -22.97 -25.60
N PRO A 75 -33.80 -22.26 -25.97
CA PRO A 75 -35.09 -22.50 -25.33
C PRO A 75 -35.59 -23.86 -25.80
N LEU A 76 -35.60 -24.85 -24.90
CA LEU A 76 -36.34 -26.09 -25.10
C LEU A 76 -37.84 -25.74 -25.12
N SER A 77 -38.35 -25.50 -26.33
CA SER A 77 -39.77 -25.56 -26.63
C SER A 77 -40.23 -27.02 -26.50
N SER A 78 -40.51 -27.46 -25.27
CA SER A 78 -41.32 -28.65 -25.03
C SER A 78 -42.72 -28.21 -24.64
N SER A 79 -43.67 -28.37 -25.56
CA SER A 79 -45.10 -28.26 -25.28
C SER A 79 -45.51 -29.29 -24.23
N LEU A 80 -45.67 -28.86 -22.98
CA LEU A 80 -46.28 -29.66 -21.93
C LEU A 80 -47.79 -29.47 -22.01
N THR A 81 -48.50 -30.37 -22.69
CA THR A 81 -49.93 -30.56 -22.47
C THR A 81 -50.11 -31.26 -21.12
N PRO A 82 -50.81 -30.67 -20.13
CA PRO A 82 -51.06 -31.35 -18.88
C PRO A 82 -52.19 -32.37 -19.05
N THR A 83 -51.88 -33.66 -18.97
CA THR A 83 -52.91 -34.71 -18.79
C THR A 83 -53.37 -34.71 -17.34
N PRO A 84 -54.69 -34.64 -17.04
CA PRO A 84 -55.18 -34.67 -15.68
C PRO A 84 -55.13 -36.09 -15.10
N ILE A 85 -54.50 -36.24 -13.93
CA ILE A 85 -54.48 -37.49 -13.17
C ILE A 85 -55.86 -37.68 -12.53
N LYS A 86 -56.62 -38.67 -12.98
CA LYS A 86 -57.83 -39.13 -12.29
C LYS A 86 -57.40 -39.94 -11.06
N ARG A 87 -57.72 -39.43 -9.87
CA ARG A 87 -57.66 -40.21 -8.62
C ARG A 87 -58.98 -40.94 -8.44
N THR A 88 -58.94 -42.26 -8.46
CA THR A 88 -60.04 -43.12 -7.99
C THR A 88 -59.90 -43.29 -6.48
N LEU A 89 -61.01 -43.12 -5.76
CA LEU A 89 -61.16 -43.44 -4.33
C LEU A 89 -61.31 -44.94 -4.13
#